data_AF-A0A520QMN0-F1
#
_entry.id   AF-A0A520QMN0-F1
#
_cell.length_a   1.000
_cell.length_b   1.000
_cell.length_c   1.000
_cell.angle_alpha   90.00
_cell.angle_beta   90.00
_cell.angle_gamma   90.00
#
_symmetry.space_group_name_H-M   'P 1'
#
loop_
_entity.id
_entity.type
_entity.pdbx_description
1 polymer ?
#
loop_
_entity_poly.entity_id
_entity_poly.type
_entity_poly.pdbx_seq_one_letter_code
_entity_poly.pdbx_strand_id
1 'polypeptide(L)'
;MERYFLLTVLLMGGFGCSKSNNTSENSQAQKFTNIEKSGIGIMTFNTKWLLAGAEQAQRLKGKGIWGLEDKDEDTEIEKQHAAVSEVIANYVPDLLCLQEVINRDAADRLIRTLKQGGLDYELRFMESRESYLEQDVAFLINKNSGVFSEIKVRHPKDPINPSKCLILTCKMNGVDTAFVGLHLKSVPTKESSVELREKQADAVVAELIALDQSGYETFVLGDFNDWDPVVPDADGSPEATPVSNVMRKIKDYKTGGDRELMNIMRFIKPVSQRFTFDYHGSETALDHILIPTAFAGKITEAVIPKEVGEDASDHLPVLIRLGIGLETEVYLSPDPISEVPIVDRMEIGNNHNELVAPSSGLLRIVSLVPNPEGKDSGREQLTIQNTSDRDVSLRGWSLMDAAKHRLNLAGTLPAKSKKVIVLKAEEMPLNNDGDTIKLLNQGAEVQQVRYGAGQAGSGVRLLVR
;
A
#
# COMPACT_ATOMS: atom_id res chain seq x y z
N MET A 1 28.20 43.45 -25.85
CA MET A 1 27.20 43.12 -26.88
C MET A 1 26.50 41.86 -26.39
N GLU A 2 25.27 41.82 -25.88
CA GLU A 2 24.16 42.73 -25.57
C GLU A 2 23.35 42.02 -24.46
N ARG A 3 22.50 42.57 -23.60
CA ARG A 3 22.35 43.86 -22.90
C ARG A 3 21.39 43.57 -21.71
N TYR A 4 21.66 44.19 -20.56
CA TYR A 4 20.81 44.35 -19.37
C TYR A 4 19.31 44.62 -19.61
N PHE A 5 18.45 44.19 -18.67
CA PHE A 5 17.28 44.93 -18.17
C PHE A 5 17.13 44.60 -16.66
N LEU A 6 17.63 45.41 -15.74
CA LEU A 6 17.14 46.68 -15.19
C LEU A 6 15.83 46.57 -14.37
N LEU A 7 16.06 46.72 -13.06
CA LEU A 7 15.17 47.08 -11.95
C LEU A 7 13.98 47.98 -12.34
N THR A 8 12.79 47.69 -11.82
CA THR A 8 11.76 48.71 -11.59
C THR A 8 11.16 48.54 -10.21
N VAL A 9 11.55 49.44 -9.31
CA VAL A 9 10.85 49.74 -8.06
C VAL A 9 9.64 50.60 -8.44
N LEU A 10 8.44 50.19 -8.02
CA LEU A 10 7.31 51.11 -7.90
C LEU A 10 6.71 50.97 -6.50
N LEU A 11 6.71 52.10 -5.80
CA LEU A 11 6.19 52.30 -4.45
C LEU A 11 4.97 53.23 -4.58
N MET A 12 3.92 52.91 -3.81
CA MET A 12 2.84 53.76 -3.27
C MET A 12 1.41 53.62 -3.82
N GLY A 13 0.51 53.43 -2.84
CA GLY A 13 -0.96 53.61 -2.88
C GLY A 13 -1.69 52.27 -2.71
N GLY A 14 -2.13 51.80 -1.54
CA GLY A 14 -2.68 52.52 -0.39
C GLY A 14 -4.19 52.26 -0.31
N PHE A 15 -4.59 51.18 0.36
CA PHE A 15 -5.89 51.09 1.03
C PHE A 15 -5.72 50.28 2.30
N GLY A 16 -5.86 50.98 3.44
CA GLY A 16 -5.88 50.40 4.76
C GLY A 16 -7.28 50.05 5.22
N CYS A 17 -7.36 49.06 6.11
CA CYS A 17 -8.29 48.84 7.24
C CYS A 17 -8.24 47.34 7.55
N SER A 18 -8.05 46.84 8.77
CA SER A 18 -7.93 47.42 10.11
C SER A 18 -7.11 46.45 10.97
N LYS A 19 -6.25 46.98 11.84
CA LYS A 19 -5.64 46.22 12.93
C LYS A 19 -6.73 45.78 13.91
N SER A 20 -6.81 44.48 14.22
CA SER A 20 -7.26 44.02 15.53
C SER A 20 -6.07 43.39 16.25
N ASN A 21 -5.53 44.10 17.23
CA ASN A 21 -4.70 43.49 18.26
C ASN A 21 -5.57 42.49 19.02
N ASN A 22 -5.13 41.24 19.09
CA ASN A 22 -5.40 40.39 20.25
C ASN A 22 -4.17 39.52 20.48
N THR A 23 -3.34 40.01 21.40
CA THR A 23 -2.49 39.17 22.24
C THR A 23 -3.40 38.24 23.04
N SER A 24 -3.27 36.93 22.83
CA SER A 24 -3.56 35.94 23.85
C SER A 24 -2.75 34.69 23.53
N GLU A 25 -1.75 34.44 24.38
CA GLU A 25 -1.18 33.13 24.62
C GLU A 25 -2.30 32.10 24.73
N ASN A 26 -2.24 31.05 23.91
CA ASN A 26 -2.86 29.78 24.25
C ASN A 26 -2.13 28.67 23.52
N SER A 27 -1.08 28.16 24.16
CA SER A 27 -0.51 26.84 23.87
C SER A 27 -1.57 25.78 24.23
N GLN A 28 -2.48 25.50 23.32
CA GLN A 28 -3.30 24.30 23.39
C GLN A 28 -2.68 23.27 22.46
N ALA A 29 -2.07 22.25 23.07
CA ALA A 29 -1.75 21.00 22.40
C ALA A 29 -3.01 20.53 21.66
N GLN A 30 -2.98 20.57 20.33
CA GLN A 30 -4.01 19.97 19.50
C GLN A 30 -4.06 18.48 19.84
N LYS A 31 -5.10 18.08 20.55
CA LYS A 31 -5.42 16.67 20.72
C LYS A 31 -5.74 16.11 19.35
N PHE A 32 -4.84 15.29 18.81
CA PHE A 32 -5.10 14.52 17.60
C PHE A 32 -6.40 13.73 17.78
N THR A 33 -7.35 13.93 16.88
CA THR A 33 -8.62 13.20 16.90
C THR A 33 -8.32 11.73 16.65
N ASN A 34 -8.70 10.86 17.60
CA ASN A 34 -8.65 9.40 17.47
C ASN A 34 -9.56 8.94 16.32
N ILE A 35 -9.07 9.00 15.09
CA ILE A 35 -9.58 8.16 14.02
C ILE A 35 -8.99 6.77 14.30
N GLU A 36 -9.84 5.80 14.65
CA GLU A 36 -9.43 4.39 14.67
C GLU A 36 -9.01 4.00 13.25
N LYS A 37 -7.71 4.14 12.97
CA LYS A 37 -7.11 3.74 11.70
C LYS A 37 -6.86 2.24 11.79
N SER A 38 -7.83 1.44 11.36
CA SER A 38 -7.73 -0.03 11.34
C SER A 38 -6.66 -0.49 10.35
N GLY A 39 -5.77 -1.41 10.75
CA GLY A 39 -4.73 -1.96 9.89
C GLY A 39 -3.32 -1.60 10.33
N ILE A 40 -2.34 -2.28 9.72
CA ILE A 40 -0.91 -1.97 9.85
C ILE A 40 -0.57 -0.85 8.88
N GLY A 41 -0.24 0.35 9.39
CA GLY A 41 0.20 1.49 8.61
C GLY A 41 1.70 1.48 8.36
N ILE A 42 2.12 1.54 7.10
CA ILE A 42 3.53 1.67 6.70
C ILE A 42 3.67 2.92 5.83
N MET A 43 4.52 3.85 6.26
CA MET A 43 4.77 5.12 5.57
C MET A 43 6.24 5.26 5.19
N THR A 44 6.51 5.82 4.01
CA THR A 44 7.81 6.39 3.67
C THR A 44 7.70 7.89 3.47
N PHE A 45 8.71 8.65 3.90
CA PHE A 45 8.71 10.10 3.79
C PHE A 45 10.15 10.65 3.71
N ASN A 46 10.51 11.24 2.57
CA ASN A 46 11.72 12.05 2.46
C ASN A 46 11.45 13.39 3.16
N THR A 47 12.26 13.70 4.17
CA THR A 47 12.03 14.84 5.08
C THR A 47 12.76 16.11 4.67
N LYS A 48 13.55 16.08 3.59
CA LYS A 48 14.37 17.21 3.11
C LYS A 48 15.25 17.82 4.21
N TRP A 49 16.45 17.28 4.39
CA TRP A 49 17.41 17.76 5.39
C TRP A 49 16.85 17.88 6.81
N LEU A 50 16.37 16.80 7.41
CA LEU A 50 15.95 16.81 8.81
C LEU A 50 17.18 16.88 9.72
N LEU A 51 17.44 18.07 10.26
CA LEU A 51 18.66 18.42 10.98
C LEU A 51 18.51 18.30 12.50
N ALA A 52 19.64 18.10 13.18
CA ALA A 52 19.72 18.11 14.64
C ALA A 52 19.70 19.53 15.22
N GLY A 53 20.28 20.50 14.52
CA GLY A 53 20.33 21.90 14.95
C GLY A 53 21.16 22.79 14.04
N ALA A 54 21.14 24.10 14.32
CA ALA A 54 21.71 25.13 13.44
C ALA A 54 23.21 24.96 13.19
N GLU A 55 23.99 24.51 14.19
CA GLU A 55 25.42 24.25 14.05
C GLU A 55 25.71 23.20 12.97
N GLN A 56 24.88 22.15 12.90
CA GLN A 56 25.00 21.12 11.86
C GLN A 56 24.71 21.70 10.48
N ALA A 57 23.68 22.54 10.36
CA ALA A 57 23.36 23.21 9.10
C ALA A 57 24.51 24.11 8.64
N GLN A 58 25.09 24.91 9.54
CA GLN A 58 26.26 25.76 9.26
C GLN A 58 27.47 24.94 8.81
N ARG A 59 27.74 23.79 9.45
CA ARG A 59 28.82 22.88 9.05
C ARG A 59 28.63 22.36 7.63
N LEU A 60 27.41 21.92 7.30
CA LEU A 60 27.09 21.40 5.96
C LEU A 60 27.16 22.51 4.90
N LYS A 61 26.65 23.71 5.19
CA LYS A 61 26.82 24.91 4.33
C LYS A 61 28.30 25.20 4.08
N GLY A 62 29.15 25.05 5.10
CA GLY A 62 30.61 25.19 4.98
C GLY A 62 31.26 24.20 4.00
N LYS A 63 30.62 23.06 3.71
CA LYS A 63 31.05 22.08 2.68
C LYS A 63 30.59 22.47 1.26
N GLY A 64 29.81 23.54 1.10
CA GLY A 64 29.20 23.94 -0.17
C GLY A 64 27.89 23.19 -0.49
N ILE A 65 27.24 22.61 0.51
CA ILE A 65 25.95 21.93 0.36
C ILE A 65 24.83 22.98 0.23
N TRP A 66 23.99 22.81 -0.78
CA TRP A 66 22.81 23.63 -1.08
C TRP A 66 21.53 22.98 -0.53
N GLY A 67 20.42 23.72 -0.45
CA GLY A 67 19.15 23.21 0.08
C GLY A 67 18.98 23.36 1.59
N LEU A 68 19.84 24.18 2.21
CA LEU A 68 19.87 24.47 3.65
C LEU A 68 19.60 25.95 3.94
N GLU A 69 19.22 26.72 2.92
CA GLU A 69 19.16 28.19 2.95
C GLU A 69 18.33 28.69 4.14
N ASP A 70 17.20 28.04 4.42
CA ASP A 70 16.27 28.40 5.50
C ASP A 70 16.51 27.62 6.81
N LYS A 71 17.75 27.20 7.09
CA LYS A 71 18.13 26.37 8.27
C LYS A 71 19.20 27.01 9.16
N ASP A 72 19.27 28.35 9.18
CA ASP A 72 20.30 29.08 9.94
C ASP A 72 20.07 29.14 11.45
N GLU A 73 18.82 28.97 11.89
CA GLU A 73 18.42 29.07 13.30
C GLU A 73 17.74 27.78 13.78
N ASP A 74 17.87 27.47 15.07
CA ASP A 74 17.22 26.30 15.67
C ASP A 74 15.70 26.38 15.62
N THR A 75 15.13 27.59 15.57
CA THR A 75 13.70 27.88 15.42
C THR A 75 13.15 27.36 14.09
N GLU A 76 13.87 27.54 12.98
CA GLU A 76 13.46 27.04 11.66
C GLU A 76 13.59 25.52 11.55
N ILE A 77 14.59 24.95 12.23
CA ILE A 77 14.73 23.50 12.35
C ILE A 77 13.58 22.93 13.19
N GLU A 78 13.27 23.54 14.34
CA GLU A 78 12.10 23.20 15.17
C GLU A 78 10.79 23.26 14.39
N LYS A 79 10.62 24.28 13.56
CA LYS A 79 9.44 24.46 12.72
C LYS A 79 9.25 23.29 11.76
N GLN A 80 10.32 22.84 11.10
CA GLN A 80 10.27 21.64 10.25
C GLN A 80 9.96 20.37 11.06
N HIS A 81 10.61 20.17 12.21
CA HIS A 81 10.32 19.02 13.07
C HIS A 81 8.85 18.98 13.51
N ALA A 82 8.26 20.14 13.82
CA ALA A 82 6.84 20.27 14.14
C ALA A 82 5.95 19.94 12.94
N ALA A 83 6.26 20.47 11.76
CA ALA A 83 5.49 20.23 10.53
C ALA A 83 5.56 18.75 10.09
N VAL A 84 6.75 18.13 10.13
CA VAL A 84 6.92 16.68 9.87
C VAL A 84 6.15 15.86 10.91
N SER A 85 6.21 16.24 12.19
CA SER A 85 5.47 15.58 13.26
C SER A 85 3.95 15.66 13.05
N GLU A 86 3.43 16.79 12.56
CA GLU A 86 2.01 16.97 12.25
C GLU A 86 1.56 16.03 11.12
N VAL A 87 2.34 15.97 10.03
CA VAL A 87 2.09 15.03 8.92
C VAL A 87 2.05 13.59 9.45
N ILE A 88 3.03 13.17 10.25
CA ILE A 88 3.04 11.82 10.83
C ILE A 88 1.83 11.60 11.73
N ALA A 89 1.47 12.57 12.56
CA ALA A 89 0.37 12.44 13.51
C ALA A 89 -1.02 12.38 12.85
N ASN A 90 -1.18 12.97 11.67
CA ASN A 90 -2.39 12.82 10.87
C ASN A 90 -2.61 11.38 10.39
N TYR A 91 -1.56 10.55 10.32
CA TYR A 91 -1.63 9.18 9.82
C TYR A 91 -1.27 8.09 10.84
N VAL A 92 -0.55 8.41 11.92
CA VAL A 92 -0.14 7.48 12.98
C VAL A 92 0.32 6.11 12.42
N PRO A 93 1.28 6.08 11.48
CA PRO A 93 1.76 4.82 10.92
C PRO A 93 2.47 3.95 11.97
N ASP A 94 2.38 2.63 11.85
CA ASP A 94 3.06 1.69 12.75
C ASP A 94 4.55 1.58 12.44
N LEU A 95 4.92 1.73 11.16
CA LEU A 95 6.30 1.82 10.68
C LEU A 95 6.49 3.04 9.77
N LEU A 96 7.50 3.84 10.07
CA LEU A 96 7.97 4.96 9.27
C LEU A 96 9.35 4.63 8.70
N CYS A 97 9.55 4.89 7.41
CA CYS A 97 10.85 4.93 6.74
C CYS A 97 11.14 6.37 6.33
N LEU A 98 12.07 7.02 7.01
CA LEU A 98 12.42 8.42 6.76
C LEU A 98 13.72 8.52 5.97
N GLN A 99 13.74 9.37 4.94
CA GLN A 99 14.95 9.72 4.18
C GLN A 99 15.40 11.13 4.54
N GLU A 100 16.69 11.40 4.32
CA GLU A 100 17.34 12.69 4.62
C GLU A 100 17.34 13.08 6.10
N VAL A 101 17.38 12.07 6.97
CA VAL A 101 17.65 12.26 8.39
C VAL A 101 19.16 12.39 8.56
N ILE A 102 19.67 13.52 9.05
CA ILE A 102 21.11 13.80 8.96
C ILE A 102 21.96 13.04 10.00
N ASN A 103 21.35 12.62 11.11
CA ASN A 103 21.99 11.72 12.08
C ASN A 103 20.96 11.26 13.13
N ARG A 104 21.46 10.50 14.10
CA ARG A 104 20.69 10.12 15.29
C ARG A 104 20.11 11.31 16.05
N ASP A 105 20.86 12.40 16.22
CA ASP A 105 20.37 13.55 17.01
C ASP A 105 19.16 14.22 16.35
N ALA A 106 19.14 14.29 15.03
CA ALA A 106 17.99 14.74 14.25
C ALA A 106 16.80 13.79 14.44
N ALA A 107 17.01 12.48 14.31
CA ALA A 107 15.96 11.49 14.54
C ALA A 107 15.38 11.59 15.96
N ASP A 108 16.25 11.71 16.97
CA ASP A 108 15.84 11.85 18.37
C ASP A 108 15.11 13.18 18.63
N ARG A 109 15.46 14.26 17.90
CA ARG A 109 14.71 15.53 17.95
C ARG A 109 13.27 15.33 17.45
N LEU A 110 13.08 14.67 16.31
CA LEU A 110 11.75 14.35 15.78
C LEU A 110 10.95 13.47 16.75
N ILE A 111 11.57 12.43 17.33
CA ILE A 111 10.92 11.54 18.29
C ILE A 111 10.48 12.32 19.55
N ARG A 112 11.28 13.28 20.03
CA ARG A 112 10.88 14.16 21.13
C ARG A 112 9.64 14.99 20.76
N THR A 113 9.60 15.56 19.55
CA THR A 113 8.45 16.32 19.05
C THR A 113 7.20 15.44 18.94
N LEU A 114 7.31 14.26 18.34
CA LEU A 114 6.23 13.27 18.25
C LEU A 114 5.70 12.88 19.64
N LYS A 115 6.62 12.67 20.59
CA LYS A 115 6.27 12.32 21.98
C LYS A 115 5.55 13.42 22.72
N GLN A 116 5.90 14.69 22.48
CA GLN A 116 5.14 15.84 22.99
C GLN A 116 3.71 15.87 22.42
N GLY A 117 3.54 15.42 21.18
CA GLY A 117 2.24 15.19 20.54
C GLY A 117 1.50 13.91 20.99
N GLY A 118 2.06 13.13 21.91
CA GLY A 118 1.44 11.89 22.43
C GLY A 118 1.74 10.63 21.62
N LEU A 119 2.66 10.69 20.66
CA LEU A 119 3.09 9.54 19.84
C LEU A 119 4.46 9.02 20.29
N ASP A 120 4.53 7.77 20.75
CA ASP A 120 5.77 7.16 21.24
C ASP A 120 6.37 6.23 20.18
N TYR A 121 7.42 6.70 19.52
CA TYR A 121 8.14 5.95 18.50
C TYR A 121 9.53 5.52 19.00
N GLU A 122 9.96 4.33 18.56
CA GLU A 122 11.31 3.82 18.80
C GLU A 122 12.17 3.93 17.53
N LEU A 123 13.40 4.43 17.68
CA LEU A 123 14.36 4.57 16.60
C LEU A 123 15.06 3.24 16.28
N ARG A 124 15.07 2.89 14.99
CA ARG A 124 15.85 1.79 14.40
C ARG A 124 16.76 2.39 13.32
N PHE A 125 18.06 2.46 13.62
CA PHE A 125 18.97 3.34 12.89
C PHE A 125 20.41 2.84 12.90
N MET A 126 21.10 3.07 11.78
CA MET A 126 22.55 2.99 11.64
C MET A 126 22.97 4.15 10.73
N GLU A 127 24.05 4.86 11.11
CA GLU A 127 24.62 5.92 10.27
C GLU A 127 25.03 5.33 8.92
N SER A 128 24.71 6.03 7.83
CA SER A 128 25.04 5.60 6.49
C SER A 128 26.55 5.62 6.27
N ARG A 129 26.98 4.93 5.21
CA ARG A 129 28.39 4.84 4.83
C ARG A 129 28.87 6.08 4.06
N GLU A 130 28.02 7.09 3.91
CA GLU A 130 28.26 8.32 3.17
C GLU A 130 28.37 9.48 4.17
N SER A 131 29.59 9.95 4.43
CA SER A 131 29.85 10.97 5.46
C SER A 131 29.89 12.41 4.95
N TYR A 132 29.86 12.61 3.63
CA TYR A 132 29.93 13.96 3.05
C TYR A 132 28.62 14.72 3.26
N LEU A 133 27.49 14.13 2.86
CA LEU A 133 26.16 14.72 3.04
C LEU A 133 25.56 14.41 4.42
N GLU A 134 26.08 13.39 5.12
CA GLU A 134 25.54 12.92 6.40
C GLU A 134 24.07 12.45 6.29
N GLN A 135 23.50 12.30 5.09
CA GLN A 135 22.09 11.91 4.93
C GLN A 135 21.89 10.41 5.14
N ASP A 136 21.01 10.06 6.07
CA ASP A 136 20.69 8.68 6.44
C ASP A 136 19.24 8.29 6.15
N VAL A 137 18.99 6.99 6.23
CA VAL A 137 17.65 6.39 6.25
C VAL A 137 17.37 5.90 7.67
N ALA A 138 16.26 6.33 8.26
CA ALA A 138 15.86 5.94 9.61
C ALA A 138 14.51 5.19 9.58
N PHE A 139 14.40 4.15 10.40
CA PHE A 139 13.11 3.54 10.69
C PHE A 139 12.61 3.99 12.06
N LEU A 140 11.35 4.42 12.16
CA LEU A 140 10.67 4.63 13.43
C LEU A 140 9.52 3.64 13.57
N ILE A 141 9.44 2.98 14.73
CA ILE A 141 8.41 1.98 15.03
C ILE A 141 7.49 2.51 16.12
N ASN A 142 6.19 2.55 15.87
CA ASN A 142 5.21 2.96 16.88
C ASN A 142 5.18 1.91 18.00
N LYS A 143 5.57 2.32 19.21
CA LYS A 143 5.67 1.41 20.37
C LYS A 143 4.31 0.91 20.85
N ASN A 144 3.25 1.61 20.51
CA ASN A 144 1.88 1.23 20.88
C ASN A 144 1.24 0.26 19.88
N SER A 145 1.87 -0.01 18.74
CA SER A 145 1.30 -0.86 17.68
C SER A 145 1.19 -2.33 18.10
N GLY A 146 2.22 -2.86 18.80
CA GLY A 146 2.35 -4.29 19.07
C GLY A 146 2.50 -5.17 17.82
N VAL A 147 2.60 -4.58 16.63
CA VAL A 147 2.62 -5.28 15.33
C VAL A 147 3.99 -5.92 15.04
N PHE A 148 5.06 -5.25 15.46
CA PHE A 148 6.42 -5.62 15.11
C PHE A 148 7.18 -6.18 16.32
N SER A 149 7.81 -7.34 16.13
CA SER A 149 8.71 -7.95 17.12
C SER A 149 10.00 -8.45 16.46
N GLU A 150 11.00 -8.84 17.26
CA GLU A 150 12.29 -9.36 16.77
C GLU A 150 13.02 -8.44 15.77
N ILE A 151 12.91 -7.14 15.99
CA ILE A 151 13.39 -6.11 15.06
C ILE A 151 14.91 -6.03 15.10
N LYS A 152 15.55 -6.13 13.94
CA LYS A 152 16.99 -5.95 13.73
C LYS A 152 17.21 -5.04 12.52
N VAL A 153 18.30 -4.28 12.54
CA VAL A 153 18.72 -3.46 11.41
C VAL A 153 20.15 -3.80 10.99
N ARG A 154 20.43 -3.65 9.69
CA ARG A 154 21.78 -3.78 9.12
C ARG A 154 21.92 -2.97 7.83
N HIS A 155 23.15 -2.71 7.44
CA HIS A 155 23.45 -2.25 6.08
C HIS A 155 23.31 -3.39 5.04
N PRO A 156 23.22 -3.03 3.75
CA PRO A 156 23.50 -3.96 2.66
C PRO A 156 24.89 -4.59 2.79
N LYS A 157 25.01 -5.84 2.31
CA LYS A 157 26.23 -6.65 2.26
C LYS A 157 27.26 -6.06 1.29
N ASP A 158 26.80 -5.49 0.17
CA ASP A 158 27.68 -4.74 -0.72
C ASP A 158 28.26 -3.56 0.09
N PRO A 159 29.59 -3.42 0.20
CA PRO A 159 30.24 -2.46 1.08
C PRO A 159 30.12 -1.00 0.62
N ILE A 160 29.72 -0.77 -0.63
CA ILE A 160 29.69 0.55 -1.27
C ILE A 160 28.25 0.98 -1.53
N ASN A 161 27.42 0.07 -2.05
CA ASN A 161 26.12 0.39 -2.61
C ASN A 161 24.95 -0.33 -1.91
N PRO A 162 23.76 0.27 -1.96
CA PRO A 162 23.58 1.72 -1.78
C PRO A 162 24.24 2.19 -0.49
N SER A 163 24.75 3.42 -0.49
CA SER A 163 25.37 4.01 0.70
C SER A 163 24.30 4.45 1.72
N LYS A 164 23.17 4.98 1.23
CA LYS A 164 22.00 5.40 2.02
C LYS A 164 20.88 4.36 1.95
N CYS A 165 21.05 3.30 2.74
CA CYS A 165 20.09 2.22 2.84
C CYS A 165 20.18 1.55 4.19
N LEU A 166 19.02 1.21 4.73
CA LEU A 166 18.87 0.46 5.96
C LEU A 166 17.93 -0.71 5.70
N ILE A 167 18.34 -1.91 6.09
CA ILE A 167 17.50 -3.11 6.01
C ILE A 167 17.04 -3.43 7.42
N LEU A 168 15.72 -3.42 7.62
CA LEU A 168 15.07 -3.82 8.86
C LEU A 168 14.44 -5.19 8.67
N THR A 169 14.81 -6.17 9.48
CA THR A 169 14.16 -7.48 9.55
C THR A 169 13.39 -7.61 10.85
N CYS A 170 12.18 -8.16 10.81
CA CYS A 170 11.32 -8.32 11.98
C CYS A 170 10.32 -9.44 11.76
N LYS A 171 9.54 -9.74 12.81
CA LYS A 171 8.24 -10.39 12.67
C LYS A 171 7.17 -9.31 12.61
N MET A 172 6.40 -9.27 11.54
CA MET A 172 5.20 -8.44 11.40
C MET A 172 3.98 -9.35 11.56
N ASN A 173 3.27 -9.24 12.68
CA ASN A 173 2.22 -10.18 13.07
C ASN A 173 2.63 -11.66 12.95
N GLY A 174 3.86 -11.98 13.41
CA GLY A 174 4.42 -13.33 13.39
C GLY A 174 5.06 -13.77 12.07
N VAL A 175 4.85 -13.02 10.97
CA VAL A 175 5.44 -13.32 9.66
C VAL A 175 6.83 -12.68 9.54
N ASP A 176 7.83 -13.47 9.17
CA ASP A 176 9.19 -12.96 8.90
C ASP A 176 9.14 -11.98 7.73
N THR A 177 9.40 -10.70 8.03
CA THR A 177 9.26 -9.58 7.09
C THR A 177 10.52 -8.73 7.08
N ALA A 178 10.94 -8.32 5.89
CA ALA A 178 12.07 -7.42 5.69
C ALA A 178 11.62 -6.14 4.99
N PHE A 179 12.04 -5.00 5.53
CA PHE A 179 11.85 -3.67 4.96
C PHE A 179 13.21 -3.13 4.50
N VAL A 180 13.33 -2.87 3.20
CA VAL A 180 14.53 -2.28 2.59
C VAL A 180 14.23 -0.79 2.35
N GLY A 181 14.76 0.05 3.24
CA GLY A 181 14.61 1.51 3.18
C GLY A 181 15.68 2.14 2.30
N LEU A 182 15.29 2.94 1.30
CA LEU A 182 16.19 3.47 0.28
C LEU A 182 16.19 5.00 0.21
N HIS A 183 17.37 5.56 -0.08
CA HIS A 183 17.50 6.89 -0.68
C HIS A 183 18.56 6.80 -1.79
N LEU A 184 18.11 6.59 -3.02
CA LEU A 184 19.00 6.35 -4.16
C LEU A 184 19.53 7.66 -4.75
N LYS A 185 20.54 7.55 -5.62
CA LYS A 185 21.24 8.70 -6.20
C LYS A 185 20.28 9.65 -6.95
N SER A 186 20.15 10.88 -6.47
CA SER A 186 19.34 11.95 -7.07
C SER A 186 19.74 12.38 -8.48
N VAL A 187 18.93 13.28 -9.06
CA VAL A 187 18.99 13.78 -10.45
C VAL A 187 18.60 12.66 -11.42
N PRO A 188 17.29 12.40 -11.56
CA PRO A 188 16.79 11.21 -12.21
C PRO A 188 17.19 11.14 -13.69
N THR A 189 17.33 12.26 -14.39
CA THR A 189 17.62 12.27 -15.84
C THR A 189 19.11 12.33 -16.21
N LYS A 190 20.03 12.56 -15.25
CA LYS A 190 21.47 12.72 -15.57
C LYS A 190 22.14 11.36 -15.74
N GLU A 191 22.76 11.11 -16.90
CA GLU A 191 23.42 9.84 -17.27
C GLU A 191 24.32 9.25 -16.16
N SER A 192 25.27 10.02 -15.62
CA SER A 192 26.14 9.50 -14.55
C SER A 192 25.42 9.21 -13.24
N SER A 193 24.27 9.85 -13.00
CA SER A 193 23.42 9.57 -11.83
C SER A 193 22.56 8.33 -12.06
N VAL A 194 22.06 8.14 -13.29
CA VAL A 194 21.39 6.91 -13.76
C VAL A 194 22.31 5.70 -13.58
N GLU A 195 23.54 5.77 -14.11
CA GLU A 195 24.51 4.66 -13.99
C GLU A 195 24.80 4.27 -12.53
N LEU A 196 24.92 5.26 -11.64
CA LEU A 196 25.16 5.01 -10.23
C LEU A 196 23.91 4.43 -9.56
N ARG A 197 22.71 4.96 -9.83
CA ARG A 197 21.46 4.40 -9.32
C ARG A 197 21.25 2.96 -9.75
N GLU A 198 21.57 2.61 -11.00
CA GLU A 198 21.44 1.22 -11.45
C GLU A 198 22.38 0.28 -10.71
N LYS A 199 23.62 0.70 -10.40
CA LYS A 199 24.55 -0.07 -9.54
C LYS A 199 24.02 -0.21 -8.11
N GLN A 200 23.37 0.83 -7.59
CA GLN A 200 22.69 0.76 -6.30
C GLN A 200 21.54 -0.24 -6.32
N ALA A 201 20.74 -0.25 -7.39
CA ALA A 201 19.66 -1.22 -7.58
C ALA A 201 20.18 -2.65 -7.68
N ASP A 202 21.30 -2.90 -8.36
CA ASP A 202 21.90 -4.23 -8.42
C ASP A 202 22.28 -4.78 -7.03
N ALA A 203 22.82 -3.92 -6.15
CA ALA A 203 23.11 -4.29 -4.76
C ALA A 203 21.82 -4.57 -3.96
N VAL A 204 20.75 -3.80 -4.19
CA VAL A 204 19.42 -4.05 -3.59
C VAL A 204 18.84 -5.39 -4.07
N VAL A 205 18.94 -5.69 -5.36
CA VAL A 205 18.48 -6.97 -5.94
C VAL A 205 19.19 -8.16 -5.29
N ALA A 206 20.51 -8.07 -5.07
CA ALA A 206 21.26 -9.12 -4.37
C ALA A 206 20.77 -9.34 -2.93
N GLU A 207 20.35 -8.28 -2.23
CA GLU A 207 19.73 -8.37 -0.91
C GLU A 207 18.35 -9.02 -0.95
N LEU A 208 17.51 -8.62 -1.90
CA LEU A 208 16.17 -9.19 -2.06
C LEU A 208 16.22 -10.69 -2.36
N ILE A 209 17.14 -11.13 -3.22
CA ILE A 209 17.37 -12.56 -3.49
C ILE A 209 17.75 -13.29 -2.19
N ALA A 210 18.68 -12.74 -1.41
CA ALA A 210 19.13 -13.38 -0.17
C ALA A 210 18.04 -13.42 0.92
N LEU A 211 17.21 -12.38 1.01
CA LEU A 211 16.08 -12.31 1.93
C LEU A 211 14.96 -13.29 1.55
N ASP A 212 14.60 -13.36 0.25
CA ASP A 212 13.62 -14.32 -0.26
C ASP A 212 14.06 -15.78 -0.03
N GLN A 213 15.34 -16.09 -0.30
CA GLN A 213 15.93 -17.40 0.00
C GLN A 213 15.90 -17.75 1.49
N SER A 214 15.90 -16.73 2.35
CA SER A 214 15.80 -16.88 3.81
C SER A 214 14.35 -16.88 4.30
N GLY A 215 13.36 -16.82 3.40
CA GLY A 215 11.94 -16.95 3.70
C GLY A 215 11.21 -15.65 4.04
N TYR A 216 11.87 -14.48 3.98
CA TYR A 216 11.24 -13.20 4.32
C TYR A 216 10.26 -12.73 3.24
N GLU A 217 9.13 -12.17 3.66
CA GLU A 217 8.32 -11.28 2.82
C GLU A 217 9.00 -9.91 2.75
N THR A 218 9.28 -9.43 1.53
CA THR A 218 10.13 -8.25 1.31
C THR A 218 9.32 -7.02 0.89
N PHE A 219 9.56 -5.91 1.57
CA PHE A 219 9.03 -4.59 1.26
C PHE A 219 10.20 -3.70 0.87
N VAL A 220 10.05 -2.88 -0.17
CA VAL A 220 11.06 -1.89 -0.56
C VAL A 220 10.40 -0.53 -0.60
N LEU A 221 10.93 0.43 0.13
CA LEU A 221 10.30 1.73 0.31
C LEU A 221 11.33 2.83 0.49
N GLY A 222 11.00 4.03 0.06
CA GLY A 222 11.92 5.17 0.14
C GLY A 222 11.86 6.06 -1.08
N ASP A 223 12.87 6.90 -1.21
CA ASP A 223 13.12 7.74 -2.36
C ASP A 223 14.01 6.97 -3.35
N PHE A 224 13.41 6.53 -4.46
CA PHE A 224 14.12 5.79 -5.50
C PHE A 224 14.80 6.74 -6.48
N ASN A 225 14.44 8.03 -6.50
CA ASN A 225 14.84 8.97 -7.53
C ASN A 225 14.66 8.38 -8.94
N ASP A 226 13.59 7.62 -9.14
CA ASP A 226 13.23 6.95 -10.39
C ASP A 226 11.72 6.73 -10.47
N TRP A 227 11.22 6.59 -11.69
CA TRP A 227 9.79 6.45 -11.99
C TRP A 227 9.44 5.01 -12.35
N ASP A 228 8.19 4.60 -12.10
CA ASP A 228 7.72 3.26 -12.47
C ASP A 228 7.23 3.25 -13.94
N PRO A 229 7.89 2.53 -14.86
CA PRO A 229 7.46 2.47 -16.26
C PRO A 229 6.12 1.76 -16.47
N VAL A 230 5.65 1.00 -15.49
CA VAL A 230 4.43 0.17 -15.60
C VAL A 230 3.26 0.78 -14.83
N VAL A 231 3.54 1.55 -13.77
CA VAL A 231 2.53 2.21 -12.95
C VAL A 231 2.66 3.72 -13.15
N PRO A 232 1.88 4.32 -14.07
CA PRO A 232 2.04 5.72 -14.43
C PRO A 232 1.74 6.61 -13.23
N ASP A 233 2.54 7.66 -13.11
CA ASP A 233 2.42 8.79 -12.19
C ASP A 233 1.48 9.86 -12.75
N ALA A 234 1.42 11.03 -12.11
CA ALA A 234 0.48 12.09 -12.47
C ALA A 234 0.85 12.77 -13.80
N ASP A 235 2.15 12.92 -14.08
CA ASP A 235 2.64 13.50 -15.33
C ASP A 235 2.98 12.42 -16.37
N GLY A 236 2.24 12.39 -17.47
CA GLY A 236 2.48 11.48 -18.58
C GLY A 236 3.46 12.01 -19.65
N SER A 237 4.15 13.11 -19.37
CA SER A 237 5.05 13.78 -20.31
C SER A 237 6.39 13.03 -20.51
N PRO A 238 7.12 13.33 -21.59
CA PRO A 238 8.49 12.82 -21.77
C PRO A 238 9.44 13.19 -20.62
N GLU A 239 9.20 14.31 -19.93
CA GLU A 239 9.98 14.78 -18.79
C GLU A 239 9.86 13.85 -17.57
N ALA A 240 8.75 13.12 -17.43
CA ALA A 240 8.47 12.10 -16.41
C ALA A 240 8.75 10.66 -16.89
N THR A 241 9.47 10.49 -18.01
CA THR A 241 9.76 9.16 -18.56
C THR A 241 10.95 8.50 -17.83
N PRO A 242 10.82 7.23 -17.37
CA PRO A 242 11.93 6.49 -16.78
C PRO A 242 13.14 6.41 -17.71
N VAL A 243 14.28 6.91 -17.25
CA VAL A 243 15.56 6.81 -17.97
C VAL A 243 16.46 5.71 -17.43
N SER A 244 16.14 5.15 -16.26
CA SER A 244 16.88 4.07 -15.62
C SER A 244 16.04 2.80 -15.52
N ASN A 245 16.71 1.68 -15.26
CA ASN A 245 16.06 0.39 -15.05
C ASN A 245 15.87 0.05 -13.57
N VAL A 246 16.04 0.99 -12.65
CA VAL A 246 16.01 0.72 -11.19
C VAL A 246 14.70 0.08 -10.79
N MET A 247 13.57 0.69 -11.16
CA MET A 247 12.24 0.15 -10.82
C MET A 247 12.01 -1.24 -11.39
N ARG A 248 12.41 -1.47 -12.64
CA ARG A 248 12.32 -2.78 -13.28
C ARG A 248 13.20 -3.82 -12.60
N LYS A 249 14.48 -3.51 -12.35
CA LYS A 249 15.44 -4.40 -11.68
C LYS A 249 14.93 -4.83 -10.30
N ILE A 250 14.45 -3.88 -9.50
CA ILE A 250 13.96 -4.15 -8.15
C ILE A 250 12.66 -4.95 -8.18
N LYS A 251 11.70 -4.62 -9.04
CA LYS A 251 10.43 -5.36 -9.12
C LYS A 251 10.61 -6.77 -9.66
N ASP A 252 11.45 -6.91 -10.69
CA ASP A 252 11.65 -8.16 -11.43
C ASP A 252 12.80 -9.00 -10.86
N TYR A 253 13.32 -8.69 -9.67
CA TYR A 253 14.32 -9.53 -8.98
C TYR A 253 13.83 -10.98 -8.84
N LYS A 254 12.49 -11.13 -8.80
CA LYS A 254 11.74 -12.35 -8.89
C LYS A 254 10.54 -12.10 -9.80
N THR A 255 10.47 -12.83 -10.91
CA THR A 255 9.36 -12.70 -11.86
C THR A 255 8.28 -13.73 -11.57
N GLY A 256 7.04 -13.24 -11.43
CA GLY A 256 5.86 -14.04 -11.16
C GLY A 256 5.75 -14.61 -9.74
N GLY A 257 4.51 -15.01 -9.40
CA GLY A 257 4.16 -15.58 -8.10
C GLY A 257 3.96 -14.54 -6.99
N ASP A 258 3.67 -15.05 -5.80
CA ASP A 258 3.21 -14.28 -4.62
C ASP A 258 4.23 -13.28 -4.05
N ARG A 259 5.51 -13.45 -4.42
CA ARG A 259 6.64 -12.66 -3.93
C ARG A 259 7.28 -11.73 -4.95
N GLU A 260 6.71 -11.65 -6.15
CA GLU A 260 7.03 -10.56 -7.08
C GLU A 260 6.63 -9.23 -6.46
N LEU A 261 7.42 -8.16 -6.66
CA LEU A 261 7.09 -6.86 -6.08
C LEU A 261 6.21 -6.05 -7.02
N MET A 262 5.18 -5.43 -6.44
CA MET A 262 4.33 -4.45 -7.13
C MET A 262 4.35 -3.11 -6.41
N ASN A 263 4.20 -2.04 -7.18
CA ASN A 263 4.09 -0.68 -6.67
C ASN A 263 2.66 -0.38 -6.20
N ILE A 264 2.50 0.11 -4.98
CA ILE A 264 1.18 0.41 -4.40
C ILE A 264 0.46 1.54 -5.13
N MET A 265 1.17 2.41 -5.85
CA MET A 265 0.57 3.54 -6.58
C MET A 265 -0.49 3.07 -7.58
N ARG A 266 -0.45 1.81 -8.01
CA ARG A 266 -1.48 1.22 -8.87
C ARG A 266 -2.88 1.30 -8.27
N PHE A 267 -2.98 1.29 -6.94
CA PHE A 267 -4.23 1.36 -6.16
C PHE A 267 -4.67 2.80 -5.85
N ILE A 268 -3.80 3.79 -6.04
CA ILE A 268 -4.12 5.20 -5.83
C ILE A 268 -4.90 5.71 -7.04
N LYS A 269 -6.07 6.31 -6.79
CA LYS A 269 -6.97 6.87 -7.80
C LYS A 269 -7.47 8.26 -7.35
N PRO A 270 -7.63 9.22 -8.29
CA PRO A 270 -7.26 9.15 -9.71
C PRO A 270 -5.73 9.15 -9.94
N VAL A 271 -5.30 8.91 -11.19
CA VAL A 271 -3.86 8.92 -11.57
C VAL A 271 -3.20 10.26 -11.24
N SER A 272 -3.94 11.38 -11.35
CA SER A 272 -3.46 12.71 -10.99
C SER A 272 -3.06 12.90 -9.53
N GLN A 273 -3.33 11.92 -8.65
CA GLN A 273 -2.86 11.94 -7.26
C GLN A 273 -1.46 11.30 -7.10
N ARG A 274 -0.93 10.66 -8.15
CA ARG A 274 0.28 9.84 -8.10
C ARG A 274 1.54 10.66 -8.37
N PHE A 275 1.84 11.59 -7.49
CA PHE A 275 3.09 12.31 -7.50
C PHE A 275 3.56 12.50 -6.07
N THR A 276 4.86 12.47 -5.87
CA THR A 276 5.50 12.67 -4.57
C THR A 276 6.48 13.84 -4.59
N PHE A 277 6.81 14.35 -5.78
CA PHE A 277 7.78 15.43 -5.94
C PHE A 277 7.47 16.25 -7.20
N ASP A 278 7.75 17.56 -7.17
CA ASP A 278 7.74 18.42 -8.36
C ASP A 278 9.16 18.52 -8.95
N TYR A 279 9.38 17.77 -10.03
CA TYR A 279 10.63 17.80 -10.77
C TYR A 279 10.58 18.84 -11.90
N HIS A 280 10.97 20.08 -11.60
CA HIS A 280 11.10 21.15 -12.59
C HIS A 280 9.77 21.52 -13.30
N GLY A 281 8.66 21.49 -12.57
CA GLY A 281 7.29 21.69 -13.08
C GLY A 281 6.58 20.40 -13.48
N SER A 282 7.20 19.24 -13.24
CA SER A 282 6.68 17.91 -13.54
C SER A 282 6.29 17.20 -12.25
N GLU A 283 4.98 17.06 -12.00
CA GLU A 283 4.45 16.34 -10.84
C GLU A 283 4.67 14.83 -11.00
N THR A 284 5.75 14.33 -10.43
CA THR A 284 6.17 12.94 -10.64
C THR A 284 6.32 12.13 -9.36
N ALA A 285 6.34 10.81 -9.51
CA ALA A 285 6.51 9.87 -8.41
C ALA A 285 7.96 9.39 -8.30
N LEU A 286 8.69 9.88 -7.29
CA LEU A 286 10.06 9.44 -6.96
C LEU A 286 10.12 8.57 -5.71
N ASP A 287 9.14 8.73 -4.81
CA ASP A 287 9.03 7.97 -3.57
C ASP A 287 8.04 6.84 -3.75
N HIS A 288 8.44 5.61 -3.43
CA HIS A 288 7.63 4.43 -3.71
C HIS A 288 7.53 3.52 -2.49
N ILE A 289 6.45 2.75 -2.45
CA ILE A 289 6.33 1.54 -1.63
C ILE A 289 6.06 0.38 -2.57
N LEU A 290 6.98 -0.57 -2.57
CA LEU A 290 6.88 -1.85 -3.27
C LEU A 290 6.60 -2.95 -2.27
N ILE A 291 5.59 -3.77 -2.56
CA ILE A 291 5.14 -4.86 -1.68
C ILE A 291 5.03 -6.16 -2.47
N PRO A 292 5.07 -7.34 -1.81
CA PRO A 292 4.82 -8.60 -2.49
C PRO A 292 3.39 -8.64 -3.05
N THR A 293 3.20 -9.20 -4.23
CA THR A 293 1.89 -9.29 -4.91
C THR A 293 0.83 -9.98 -4.05
N ALA A 294 1.19 -10.96 -3.21
CA ALA A 294 0.27 -11.61 -2.27
C ALA A 294 -0.36 -10.67 -1.24
N PHE A 295 0.23 -9.48 -1.02
CA PHE A 295 -0.34 -8.47 -0.12
C PHE A 295 -1.38 -7.58 -0.80
N ALA A 296 -1.63 -7.71 -2.12
CA ALA A 296 -2.65 -6.93 -2.84
C ALA A 296 -4.02 -7.00 -2.19
N GLY A 297 -4.47 -8.21 -1.84
CA GLY A 297 -5.77 -8.42 -1.20
C GLY A 297 -5.85 -7.94 0.25
N LYS A 298 -4.73 -7.53 0.84
CA LYS A 298 -4.64 -7.02 2.21
C LYS A 298 -4.66 -5.50 2.27
N ILE A 299 -4.55 -4.79 1.15
CA ILE A 299 -4.51 -3.32 1.14
C ILE A 299 -5.89 -2.77 1.49
N THR A 300 -5.98 -2.06 2.62
CA THR A 300 -7.19 -1.33 3.02
C THR A 300 -7.13 0.15 2.65
N GLU A 301 -5.92 0.69 2.54
CA GLU A 301 -5.67 2.07 2.12
C GLU A 301 -4.34 2.15 1.37
N ALA A 302 -4.30 2.89 0.28
CA ALA A 302 -3.08 3.33 -0.37
C ALA A 302 -3.26 4.81 -0.74
N VAL A 303 -2.39 5.68 -0.24
CA VAL A 303 -2.57 7.12 -0.37
C VAL A 303 -1.23 7.85 -0.38
N ILE A 304 -1.18 8.98 -1.08
CA ILE A 304 -0.14 9.98 -0.97
C ILE A 304 -0.78 11.18 -0.26
N PRO A 305 -0.51 11.39 1.03
CA PRO A 305 -0.95 12.58 1.75
C PRO A 305 -0.56 13.86 1.02
N LYS A 306 -1.56 14.69 0.70
CA LYS A 306 -1.37 15.97 0.00
C LYS A 306 -1.29 17.18 0.93
N GLU A 307 -1.79 17.01 2.16
CA GLU A 307 -1.78 18.05 3.19
C GLU A 307 -0.41 18.06 3.90
N VAL A 308 0.63 18.41 3.16
CA VAL A 308 2.00 18.58 3.63
C VAL A 308 2.35 20.05 3.50
N GLY A 309 2.59 20.72 4.63
CA GLY A 309 3.01 22.12 4.62
C GLY A 309 4.42 22.28 4.04
N GLU A 310 4.69 23.43 3.41
CA GLU A 310 6.00 23.74 2.79
C GLU A 310 7.17 23.63 3.78
N ASP A 311 6.90 23.84 5.07
CA ASP A 311 7.89 23.70 6.14
C ASP A 311 8.31 22.25 6.42
N ALA A 312 7.48 21.25 6.06
CA ALA A 312 7.73 19.85 6.36
C ALA A 312 8.76 19.24 5.40
N SER A 313 8.48 19.29 4.09
CA SER A 313 9.32 18.73 3.03
C SER A 313 8.83 19.21 1.66
N ASP A 314 9.71 19.15 0.65
CA ASP A 314 9.35 19.26 -0.76
C ASP A 314 8.91 17.91 -1.38
N HIS A 315 9.05 16.82 -0.63
CA HIS A 315 8.44 15.54 -0.97
C HIS A 315 7.10 15.34 -0.26
N LEU A 316 6.22 14.55 -0.85
CA LEU A 316 5.02 14.04 -0.21
C LEU A 316 5.26 12.61 0.28
N PRO A 317 4.74 12.24 1.46
CA PRO A 317 4.87 10.88 1.95
C PRO A 317 4.03 9.91 1.11
N VAL A 318 4.36 8.63 1.20
CA VAL A 318 3.55 7.54 0.65
C VAL A 318 3.15 6.63 1.79
N LEU A 319 1.86 6.27 1.87
CA LEU A 319 1.30 5.44 2.93
C LEU A 319 0.52 4.26 2.34
N ILE A 320 0.72 3.09 2.94
CA ILE A 320 -0.14 1.93 2.80
C ILE A 320 -0.70 1.51 4.16
N ARG A 321 -1.95 1.04 4.19
CA ARG A 321 -2.50 0.24 5.28
C ARG A 321 -2.84 -1.15 4.84
N LEU A 322 -2.47 -2.12 5.67
CA LEU A 322 -2.75 -3.52 5.49
C LEU A 322 -3.75 -4.00 6.55
N GLY A 323 -4.77 -4.76 6.16
CA GLY A 323 -5.73 -5.35 7.09
C GLY A 323 -5.06 -6.31 8.09
N ILE A 324 -5.57 -6.32 9.34
CA ILE A 324 -5.08 -7.20 10.41
C ILE A 324 -5.86 -8.51 10.36
N GLY A 325 -5.32 -9.53 9.68
CA GLY A 325 -5.93 -10.86 9.62
C GLY A 325 -5.21 -11.82 8.67
N LEU A 326 -4.69 -12.92 9.22
CA LEU A 326 -4.40 -14.14 8.45
C LEU A 326 -5.75 -14.81 8.11
N GLU A 327 -6.47 -14.26 7.14
CA GLU A 327 -7.45 -14.91 6.25
C GLU A 327 -7.90 -13.81 5.29
N THR A 328 -7.39 -13.84 4.07
CA THR A 328 -7.72 -12.88 3.02
C THR A 328 -9.18 -13.10 2.61
N GLU A 329 -10.08 -12.20 3.00
CA GLU A 329 -11.47 -12.19 2.55
C GLU A 329 -11.62 -11.23 1.35
N VAL A 330 -11.90 -11.76 0.15
CA VAL A 330 -12.17 -10.93 -1.05
C VAL A 330 -13.66 -11.01 -1.38
N TYR A 331 -14.35 -9.87 -1.40
CA TYR A 331 -15.79 -9.81 -1.68
C TYR A 331 -16.08 -9.81 -3.19
N LEU A 332 -16.78 -10.83 -3.67
CA LEU A 332 -17.36 -10.92 -5.01
C LEU A 332 -18.76 -10.29 -4.99
N SER A 333 -18.98 -9.30 -5.86
CA SER A 333 -20.32 -8.82 -6.17
C SER A 333 -20.96 -9.80 -7.16
N PRO A 334 -22.18 -10.30 -6.94
CA PRO A 334 -22.88 -11.09 -7.96
C PRO A 334 -23.13 -10.22 -9.20
N ASP A 335 -22.93 -10.79 -10.39
CA ASP A 335 -23.36 -10.15 -11.64
C ASP A 335 -24.88 -9.89 -11.55
N PRO A 336 -25.38 -8.74 -12.03
CA PRO A 336 -26.82 -8.48 -12.06
C PRO A 336 -27.52 -9.56 -12.90
N ILE A 337 -28.48 -10.24 -12.27
CA ILE A 337 -29.35 -11.21 -12.93
C ILE A 337 -30.11 -10.46 -14.02
N SER A 338 -29.95 -10.87 -15.28
CA SER A 338 -30.80 -10.39 -16.38
C SER A 338 -32.26 -10.71 -16.02
N GLU A 339 -33.06 -9.69 -15.74
CA GLU A 339 -34.51 -9.83 -15.63
C GLU A 339 -35.04 -10.46 -16.92
N VAL A 340 -35.60 -11.66 -16.80
CA VAL A 340 -36.28 -12.33 -17.92
C VAL A 340 -37.61 -11.59 -18.15
N PRO A 341 -37.93 -11.15 -19.38
CA PRO A 341 -39.20 -10.48 -19.63
C PRO A 341 -40.35 -11.48 -19.43
N ILE A 342 -41.23 -11.17 -18.47
CA ILE A 342 -42.47 -11.90 -18.24
C ILE A 342 -43.40 -11.57 -19.40
N VAL A 343 -43.60 -12.54 -20.31
CA VAL A 343 -44.63 -12.45 -21.34
C VAL A 343 -45.95 -12.90 -20.71
N ASP A 344 -46.85 -11.95 -20.54
CA ASP A 344 -48.18 -12.14 -19.99
C ASP A 344 -49.02 -13.08 -20.88
N ARG A 345 -49.53 -14.18 -20.31
CA ARG A 345 -50.63 -14.95 -20.91
C ARG A 345 -51.61 -15.41 -19.84
N MET A 346 -52.86 -15.04 -20.11
CA MET A 346 -54.09 -15.28 -19.36
C MET A 346 -54.30 -16.73 -18.87
N GLU A 347 -54.96 -16.82 -17.72
CA GLU A 347 -55.57 -17.98 -17.05
C GLU A 347 -56.48 -18.82 -18.01
N ILE A 348 -56.90 -20.08 -17.79
CA ILE A 348 -57.39 -20.81 -16.60
C ILE A 348 -57.27 -22.33 -16.90
N GLY A 349 -57.01 -23.17 -15.89
CA GLY A 349 -57.34 -24.60 -15.94
C GLY A 349 -56.72 -25.48 -14.85
N ASN A 350 -57.48 -25.74 -13.78
CA ASN A 350 -57.14 -26.60 -12.64
C ASN A 350 -56.63 -28.01 -13.01
N ASN A 351 -55.58 -28.50 -12.33
CA ASN A 351 -55.52 -29.80 -11.63
C ASN A 351 -54.11 -30.13 -11.09
N HIS A 352 -54.03 -30.37 -9.77
CA HIS A 352 -53.06 -31.17 -9.01
C HIS A 352 -51.68 -31.50 -9.63
N ASN A 353 -50.70 -30.63 -9.37
CA ASN A 353 -49.33 -30.93 -8.92
C ASN A 353 -48.56 -29.60 -8.92
N GLU A 354 -48.55 -28.89 -7.80
CA GLU A 354 -47.88 -27.58 -7.75
C GLU A 354 -46.38 -27.78 -7.53
N LEU A 355 -45.66 -27.89 -8.65
CA LEU A 355 -44.24 -27.56 -8.75
C LEU A 355 -44.10 -26.09 -8.33
N VAL A 356 -43.70 -25.89 -7.07
CA VAL A 356 -43.34 -24.57 -6.54
C VAL A 356 -42.25 -24.00 -7.45
N ALA A 357 -42.55 -22.89 -8.12
CA ALA A 357 -41.57 -22.10 -8.86
C ALA A 357 -40.34 -21.84 -7.97
N PRO A 358 -39.09 -21.99 -8.47
CA PRO A 358 -37.93 -21.74 -7.66
C PRO A 358 -37.90 -20.26 -7.31
N SER A 359 -38.24 -19.95 -6.06
CA SER A 359 -37.98 -18.64 -5.49
C SER A 359 -36.49 -18.36 -5.60
N SER A 360 -36.16 -17.38 -6.46
CA SER A 360 -34.94 -16.59 -6.36
C SER A 360 -34.62 -16.34 -4.88
N GLY A 361 -33.49 -16.87 -4.40
CA GLY A 361 -32.90 -16.49 -3.11
C GLY A 361 -32.92 -17.48 -1.94
N LEU A 362 -33.42 -18.73 -2.05
CA LEU A 362 -33.42 -19.69 -0.90
C LEU A 362 -32.04 -20.25 -0.57
N LEU A 363 -31.29 -20.66 -1.59
CA LEU A 363 -29.93 -21.17 -1.47
C LEU A 363 -29.01 -20.28 -2.28
N ARG A 364 -27.85 -19.94 -1.71
CA ARG A 364 -26.82 -19.15 -2.38
C ARG A 364 -25.42 -19.63 -2.03
N ILE A 365 -24.50 -19.48 -2.95
CA ILE A 365 -23.06 -19.53 -2.72
C ILE A 365 -22.68 -18.28 -1.92
N VAL A 366 -21.97 -18.47 -0.81
CA VAL A 366 -21.52 -17.39 0.08
C VAL A 366 -20.00 -17.33 0.25
N SER A 367 -19.27 -18.40 -0.08
CA SER A 367 -17.82 -18.33 -0.15
C SER A 367 -17.19 -19.39 -1.05
N LEU A 368 -15.96 -19.15 -1.48
CA LEU A 368 -15.09 -20.07 -2.22
C LEU A 368 -13.67 -20.04 -1.60
N VAL A 369 -12.94 -21.15 -1.67
CA VAL A 369 -11.50 -21.24 -1.41
C VAL A 369 -10.90 -22.00 -2.60
N PRO A 370 -10.55 -21.30 -3.70
CA PRO A 370 -10.05 -21.93 -4.91
C PRO A 370 -8.60 -22.41 -4.77
N ASN A 371 -7.76 -21.64 -4.07
CA ASN A 371 -6.33 -21.90 -3.92
C ASN A 371 -6.00 -22.12 -2.44
N PRO A 372 -6.30 -23.28 -1.83
CA PRO A 372 -6.02 -23.52 -0.41
C PRO A 372 -4.50 -23.60 -0.15
N GLU A 373 -4.03 -23.09 0.98
CA GLU A 373 -2.60 -23.08 1.34
C GLU A 373 -1.96 -24.49 1.26
N GLY A 374 -1.05 -24.73 0.31
CA GLY A 374 -0.40 -26.03 0.06
C GLY A 374 -0.86 -26.73 -1.23
N LYS A 375 -1.13 -28.05 -1.21
CA LYS A 375 -1.71 -28.79 -2.36
C LYS A 375 -3.22 -28.55 -2.55
N ASP A 376 -3.65 -28.20 -3.75
CA ASP A 376 -5.08 -27.93 -4.02
C ASP A 376 -5.97 -29.17 -3.91
N SER A 377 -5.48 -30.31 -4.44
CA SER A 377 -6.25 -31.57 -4.52
C SER A 377 -6.89 -31.96 -3.19
N GLY A 378 -8.22 -31.94 -3.17
CA GLY A 378 -9.05 -32.34 -2.03
C GLY A 378 -9.18 -31.30 -0.92
N ARG A 379 -8.73 -30.05 -1.14
CA ARG A 379 -8.81 -28.96 -0.14
C ARG A 379 -9.51 -27.70 -0.65
N GLU A 380 -9.90 -27.67 -1.92
CA GLU A 380 -10.75 -26.63 -2.50
C GLU A 380 -12.15 -26.67 -1.87
N GLN A 381 -12.71 -25.51 -1.57
CA GLN A 381 -13.98 -25.42 -0.83
C GLN A 381 -14.96 -24.44 -1.46
N LEU A 382 -16.24 -24.77 -1.37
CA LEU A 382 -17.35 -23.87 -1.65
C LEU A 382 -18.34 -23.92 -0.48
N THR A 383 -18.80 -22.77 -0.02
CA THR A 383 -19.85 -22.70 1.03
C THR A 383 -21.17 -22.23 0.44
N ILE A 384 -22.22 -23.01 0.69
CA ILE A 384 -23.61 -22.62 0.41
C ILE A 384 -24.33 -22.24 1.71
N GLN A 385 -25.30 -21.33 1.60
CA GLN A 385 -26.16 -20.90 2.70
C GLN A 385 -27.63 -21.11 2.33
N ASN A 386 -28.41 -21.71 3.23
CA ASN A 386 -29.87 -21.62 3.21
C ASN A 386 -30.29 -20.34 3.93
N THR A 387 -30.91 -19.40 3.22
CA THR A 387 -31.34 -18.11 3.76
C THR A 387 -32.75 -18.15 4.33
N SER A 388 -33.49 -19.24 4.14
CA SER A 388 -34.89 -19.37 4.52
C SER A 388 -35.07 -19.81 5.98
N ASP A 389 -36.28 -19.65 6.49
CA ASP A 389 -36.71 -20.10 7.83
C ASP A 389 -37.13 -21.57 7.87
N ARG A 390 -36.86 -22.35 6.80
CA ARG A 390 -37.21 -23.77 6.71
C ARG A 390 -36.03 -24.60 6.18
N ASP A 391 -36.04 -25.88 6.47
CA ASP A 391 -35.07 -26.82 5.91
C ASP A 391 -35.25 -26.95 4.39
N VAL A 392 -34.15 -26.98 3.65
CA VAL A 392 -34.16 -27.12 2.18
C VAL A 392 -33.56 -28.46 1.77
N SER A 393 -34.33 -29.26 1.03
CA SER A 393 -33.83 -30.44 0.34
C SER A 393 -32.88 -30.02 -0.80
N LEU A 394 -31.69 -30.61 -0.84
CA LEU A 394 -30.71 -30.38 -1.89
C LEU A 394 -30.94 -31.25 -3.14
N ARG A 395 -32.00 -32.09 -3.16
CA ARG A 395 -32.38 -32.86 -4.35
C ARG A 395 -32.67 -31.92 -5.53
N GLY A 396 -31.99 -32.13 -6.65
CA GLY A 396 -32.12 -31.30 -7.85
C GLY A 396 -31.22 -30.07 -7.86
N TRP A 397 -30.52 -29.77 -6.76
CA TRP A 397 -29.49 -28.73 -6.74
C TRP A 397 -28.16 -29.28 -7.26
N SER A 398 -27.45 -28.47 -8.05
CA SER A 398 -26.12 -28.82 -8.54
C SER A 398 -25.25 -27.58 -8.72
N LEU A 399 -23.94 -27.77 -8.63
CA LEU A 399 -22.94 -26.79 -9.03
C LEU A 399 -22.43 -27.12 -10.44
N MET A 400 -22.04 -26.10 -11.20
CA MET A 400 -21.45 -26.26 -12.53
C MET A 400 -20.36 -25.21 -12.75
N ASP A 401 -19.19 -25.63 -13.23
CA ASP A 401 -18.08 -24.74 -13.57
C ASP A 401 -18.12 -24.26 -15.03
N ALA A 402 -17.15 -23.44 -15.43
CA ALA A 402 -17.03 -22.95 -16.81
C ALA A 402 -16.73 -24.08 -17.82
N ALA A 403 -16.05 -25.14 -17.39
CA ALA A 403 -15.75 -26.34 -18.19
C ALA A 403 -16.93 -27.32 -18.31
N LYS A 404 -18.08 -27.01 -17.69
CA LYS A 404 -19.32 -27.80 -17.65
C LYS A 404 -19.20 -29.09 -16.83
N HIS A 405 -18.19 -29.21 -15.97
CA HIS A 405 -18.23 -30.23 -14.92
C HIS A 405 -19.40 -29.94 -13.98
N ARG A 406 -20.03 -30.99 -13.46
CA ARG A 406 -21.26 -30.87 -12.67
C ARG A 406 -21.17 -31.70 -11.40
N LEU A 407 -21.38 -31.04 -10.26
CA LEU A 407 -21.48 -31.68 -8.95
C LEU A 407 -22.92 -31.61 -8.45
N ASN A 408 -23.58 -32.77 -8.33
CA ASN A 408 -24.91 -32.86 -7.75
C ASN A 408 -24.85 -32.79 -6.22
N LEU A 409 -25.71 -31.96 -5.63
CA LEU A 409 -25.81 -31.83 -4.18
C LEU A 409 -26.82 -32.85 -3.62
N ALA A 410 -26.59 -33.29 -2.39
CA ALA A 410 -27.45 -34.25 -1.71
C ALA A 410 -27.61 -33.95 -0.22
N GLY A 411 -28.73 -34.43 0.33
CA GLY A 411 -29.13 -34.24 1.72
C GLY A 411 -30.08 -33.06 1.94
N THR A 412 -30.19 -32.65 3.18
CA THR A 412 -31.02 -31.52 3.62
C THR A 412 -30.12 -30.48 4.27
N LEU A 413 -30.33 -29.20 3.94
CA LEU A 413 -29.65 -28.07 4.55
C LEU A 413 -30.61 -27.36 5.52
N PRO A 414 -30.37 -27.38 6.83
CA PRO A 414 -31.26 -26.77 7.81
C PRO A 414 -31.52 -25.28 7.56
N ALA A 415 -32.65 -24.78 8.07
CA ALA A 415 -32.97 -23.35 8.06
C ALA A 415 -31.79 -22.49 8.57
N LYS A 416 -31.52 -21.35 7.92
CA LYS A 416 -30.45 -20.39 8.25
C LYS A 416 -29.02 -20.94 8.34
N SER A 417 -28.79 -22.17 7.94
CA SER A 417 -27.49 -22.83 8.09
C SER A 417 -26.58 -22.66 6.86
N LYS A 418 -25.29 -22.92 7.06
CA LYS A 418 -24.27 -22.98 6.00
C LYS A 418 -23.72 -24.40 5.90
N LYS A 419 -23.31 -24.80 4.69
CA LYS A 419 -22.61 -26.06 4.46
C LYS A 419 -21.38 -25.83 3.58
N VAL A 420 -20.24 -26.30 4.06
CA VAL A 420 -19.00 -26.38 3.30
C VAL A 420 -19.01 -27.64 2.45
N ILE A 421 -18.70 -27.49 1.18
CA ILE A 421 -18.54 -28.55 0.20
C ILE A 421 -17.06 -28.55 -0.18
N VAL A 422 -16.38 -29.66 0.13
CA VAL A 422 -15.00 -29.89 -0.33
C VAL A 422 -15.09 -30.43 -1.75
N LEU A 423 -14.47 -29.73 -2.69
CA LEU A 423 -14.47 -30.09 -4.10
C LEU A 423 -13.29 -31.03 -4.37
N LYS A 424 -13.55 -32.08 -5.15
CA LYS A 424 -12.51 -33.00 -5.60
C LYS A 424 -12.04 -32.55 -6.97
N ALA A 425 -10.72 -32.57 -7.17
CA ALA A 425 -10.07 -32.12 -8.39
C ALA A 425 -10.56 -32.87 -9.64
N GLU A 426 -11.01 -34.11 -9.50
CA GLU A 426 -11.50 -34.95 -10.60
C GLU A 426 -13.00 -34.75 -10.89
N GLU A 427 -13.75 -34.09 -10.00
CA GLU A 427 -15.20 -33.92 -10.13
C GLU A 427 -15.56 -32.52 -10.63
N MET A 428 -15.03 -31.46 -10.01
CA MET A 428 -15.28 -30.06 -10.37
C MET A 428 -14.23 -29.15 -9.68
N PRO A 429 -13.00 -29.05 -10.23
CA PRO A 429 -11.93 -28.23 -9.64
C PRO A 429 -12.26 -26.74 -9.70
N LEU A 430 -11.69 -25.96 -8.79
CA LEU A 430 -11.73 -24.49 -8.81
C LEU A 430 -10.39 -23.97 -9.35
N ASN A 431 -10.41 -23.36 -10.54
CA ASN A 431 -9.17 -22.94 -11.17
C ASN A 431 -8.53 -21.74 -10.44
N ASN A 432 -7.23 -21.84 -10.11
CA ASN A 432 -6.47 -20.75 -9.47
C ASN A 432 -6.32 -19.51 -10.37
N ASP A 433 -6.42 -19.67 -11.70
CA ASP A 433 -6.34 -18.57 -12.66
C ASP A 433 -7.68 -17.84 -12.87
N GLY A 434 -8.73 -18.26 -12.16
CA GLY A 434 -10.08 -17.73 -12.26
C GLY A 434 -11.08 -18.74 -12.82
N ASP A 435 -12.33 -18.62 -12.38
CA ASP A 435 -13.40 -19.54 -12.77
C ASP A 435 -14.78 -18.86 -12.72
N THR A 436 -15.80 -19.56 -13.21
CA THR A 436 -17.20 -19.20 -13.12
C THR A 436 -18.01 -20.39 -12.63
N ILE A 437 -18.62 -20.25 -11.45
CA ILE A 437 -19.41 -21.28 -10.79
C ILE A 437 -20.87 -20.86 -10.82
N LYS A 438 -21.72 -21.76 -11.31
CA LYS A 438 -23.17 -21.62 -11.34
C LYS A 438 -23.81 -22.54 -10.33
N LEU A 439 -24.69 -22.00 -9.49
CA LEU A 439 -25.62 -22.75 -8.66
C LEU A 439 -26.90 -22.96 -9.46
N LEU A 440 -27.30 -24.22 -9.64
CA LEU A 440 -28.47 -24.61 -10.41
C LEU A 440 -29.49 -25.32 -9.53
N ASN A 441 -30.78 -25.13 -9.81
CA ASN A 441 -31.88 -25.90 -9.24
C ASN A 441 -32.74 -26.48 -10.36
N GLN A 442 -32.88 -27.80 -10.42
CA GLN A 442 -33.56 -28.53 -11.50
C GLN A 442 -33.06 -28.14 -12.91
N GLY A 443 -31.78 -27.78 -13.00
CA GLY A 443 -31.14 -27.36 -14.25
C GLY A 443 -31.25 -25.86 -14.56
N ALA A 444 -32.12 -25.11 -13.87
CA ALA A 444 -32.21 -23.65 -14.01
C ALA A 444 -31.15 -22.94 -13.16
N GLU A 445 -30.56 -21.86 -13.68
CA GLU A 445 -29.57 -21.08 -12.96
C GLU A 445 -30.19 -20.20 -11.88
N VAL A 446 -29.65 -20.29 -10.66
CA VAL A 446 -30.09 -19.52 -9.49
C VAL A 446 -29.10 -18.41 -9.14
N GLN A 447 -27.80 -18.69 -9.27
CA GLN A 447 -26.73 -17.74 -9.00
C GLN A 447 -25.50 -18.08 -9.85
N GLN A 448 -24.80 -17.05 -10.30
CA GLN A 448 -23.47 -17.16 -10.91
C GLN A 448 -22.45 -16.39 -10.07
N VAL A 449 -21.28 -17.00 -9.86
CA VAL A 449 -20.15 -16.39 -9.17
C VAL A 449 -18.93 -16.50 -10.07
N ARG A 450 -18.25 -15.40 -10.30
CA ARG A 450 -17.02 -15.33 -11.10
C ARG A 450 -15.89 -14.75 -10.25
N TYR A 451 -14.70 -15.31 -10.42
CA TYR A 451 -13.47 -14.75 -9.86
C TYR A 451 -12.31 -14.88 -10.87
N GLY A 452 -11.30 -14.02 -10.74
CA GLY A 452 -10.09 -14.06 -11.56
C GLY A 452 -8.85 -14.48 -10.76
N ALA A 453 -7.75 -14.74 -11.46
CA ALA A 453 -6.44 -15.08 -10.88
C ALA A 453 -6.01 -14.15 -9.73
N GLY A 454 -6.20 -12.84 -9.89
CA GLY A 454 -5.84 -11.85 -8.87
C GLY A 454 -6.67 -11.91 -7.58
N GLN A 455 -7.76 -12.69 -7.57
CA GLN A 455 -8.60 -12.91 -6.38
C GLN A 455 -8.30 -14.27 -5.74
N ALA A 456 -7.92 -15.28 -6.52
CA ALA A 456 -7.64 -16.66 -6.07
C ALA A 456 -6.21 -16.84 -5.53
N GLY A 457 -5.77 -15.96 -4.64
CA GLY A 457 -4.47 -16.09 -3.97
C GLY A 457 -4.42 -17.29 -3.00
N SER A 458 -3.21 -17.73 -2.65
CA SER A 458 -3.04 -18.88 -1.76
C SER A 458 -3.66 -18.63 -0.37
N GLY A 459 -4.46 -19.58 0.10
CA GLY A 459 -5.22 -19.49 1.34
C GLY A 459 -6.41 -18.50 1.34
N VAL A 460 -6.70 -17.85 0.21
CA VAL A 460 -7.74 -16.80 0.14
C VAL A 460 -9.15 -17.42 0.18
N ARG A 461 -10.01 -16.87 1.04
CA ARG A 461 -11.45 -17.14 1.03
C ARG A 461 -12.18 -16.01 0.30
N LEU A 462 -12.75 -16.31 -0.85
CA LEU A 462 -13.62 -15.38 -1.57
C LEU A 462 -14.99 -15.38 -0.89
N LEU A 463 -15.52 -14.23 -0.48
CA LEU A 463 -16.87 -14.08 0.05
C LEU A 463 -17.80 -13.58 -1.06
N VAL A 464 -19.02 -14.12 -1.15
CA VAL A 464 -20.02 -13.71 -2.14
C VAL A 464 -21.15 -13.01 -1.43
N ARG A 465 -21.45 -11.76 -1.80
CA ARG A 465 -22.50 -10.96 -1.13
C ARG A 465 -23.90 -11.26 -1.65
#